data_AF-C0Q9N9-F1
#
_entry.id   AF-C0Q9N9-F1
#
_cell.length_a   1.000
_cell.length_b   1.000
_cell.length_c   1.000
_cell.angle_alpha   90.00
_cell.angle_beta   90.00
_cell.angle_gamma   90.00
#
_symmetry.space_group_name_H-M   'P 1'
#
loop_
_entity.id
_entity.type
_entity.pdbx_description
1 polymer ?
#
loop_
_entity_poly.entity_id
_entity_poly.type
_entity_poly.pdbx_seq_one_letter_code
_entity_poly.pdbx_strand_id
1 'polypeptide(L)' 'MNDNYSKAGLQRLFQKGVNNFLLLHKNGKAVAFQLDQNENVNIVGRQTDISFKSTGLSLLDDGWKCVGPGLEYSWLFE' A
#
# COMPACT_ATOMS: atom_id res chain seq x y z
N MET A 1 7.13 0.68 -24.42
CA MET A 1 6.73 -0.37 -23.45
C MET A 1 7.68 -0.30 -22.25
N ASN A 2 7.47 0.57 -21.26
CA ASN A 2 8.31 0.52 -20.04
C ASN A 2 7.70 1.19 -18.77
N ASP A 3 6.54 1.84 -18.86
CA ASP A 3 5.97 2.62 -17.75
C ASP A 3 5.59 1.79 -16.51
N ASN A 4 5.11 0.55 -16.71
CA ASN A 4 4.62 -0.28 -15.61
C ASN A 4 5.75 -0.80 -14.71
N TYR A 5 6.94 -1.05 -15.24
CA TYR A 5 8.10 -1.50 -14.43
C TYR A 5 8.63 -0.37 -13.54
N SER A 6 8.66 0.85 -14.06
CA SER A 6 9.05 2.05 -13.30
C SER A 6 8.09 2.30 -12.14
N LYS A 7 6.78 2.16 -12.35
CA LYS A 7 5.75 2.37 -11.31
C LYS A 7 5.68 1.23 -10.30
N ALA A 8 5.96 -0.01 -10.71
CA ALA A 8 6.04 -1.15 -9.80
C ALA A 8 7.14 -0.98 -8.73
N GLY A 9 8.15 -0.14 -8.98
CA GLY A 9 9.18 0.19 -7.99
C GLY A 9 8.79 1.30 -7.00
N LEU A 10 7.69 2.03 -7.25
CA LEU A 10 7.31 3.24 -6.49
C LEU A 10 6.38 2.96 -5.32
N GLN A 11 5.69 1.83 -5.32
CA GLN A 11 4.76 1.48 -4.25
C GLN A 11 4.84 0.00 -3.88
N ARG A 12 4.37 -0.28 -2.68
CA ARG A 12 4.26 -1.62 -2.12
C ARG A 12 2.93 -1.74 -1.40
N LEU A 13 2.23 -2.83 -1.70
CA LEU A 13 1.03 -3.24 -1.00
C LEU A 13 1.43 -4.20 0.12
N PHE A 14 0.94 -3.89 1.31
CA PHE A 14 1.04 -4.70 2.49
C PHE A 14 -0.35 -5.21 2.87
N GLN A 15 -0.42 -6.42 3.40
CA GLN A 15 -1.65 -7.04 3.88
C GLN A 15 -1.46 -7.55 5.31
N LYS A 16 -2.48 -7.37 6.16
CA LYS A 16 -2.52 -7.94 7.52
C LYS A 16 -3.89 -8.59 7.77
N GLY A 17 -3.90 -9.91 7.94
CA GLY A 17 -5.13 -10.68 8.02
C GLY A 17 -5.84 -10.79 6.67
N VAL A 18 -7.17 -10.93 6.68
CA VAL A 18 -7.94 -11.25 5.46
C VAL A 18 -8.23 -9.99 4.63
N ASN A 19 -8.65 -8.90 5.29
CA ASN A 19 -9.22 -7.74 4.59
C ASN A 19 -8.46 -6.44 4.79
N ASN A 20 -7.39 -6.39 5.61
CA ASN A 20 -6.66 -5.14 5.85
C ASN A 20 -5.48 -5.01 4.91
N PHE A 21 -5.43 -3.88 4.23
CA PHE A 21 -4.39 -3.54 3.27
C PHE A 21 -3.80 -2.17 3.57
N LEU A 22 -2.53 -2.01 3.24
CA LEU A 22 -1.84 -0.73 3.31
C LEU A 22 -1.00 -0.57 2.06
N LEU A 23 -1.32 0.45 1.29
CA LEU A 23 -0.55 0.85 0.12
C LEU A 23 0.44 1.92 0.52
N LEU A 24 1.72 1.64 0.36
CA LEU A 24 2.83 2.52 0.72
C LEU A 24 3.51 3.01 -0.56
N HIS A 25 3.69 4.31 -0.71
CA HIS A 25 4.32 4.94 -1.88
C HIS A 25 5.62 5.65 -1.49
N LYS A 26 6.62 5.59 -2.38
CA LYS A 26 7.96 6.16 -2.18
C LYS A 26 7.98 7.67 -2.01
N ASN A 27 6.93 8.35 -2.48
CA ASN A 27 6.71 9.78 -2.28
C ASN A 27 6.20 10.14 -0.86
N GLY A 28 6.43 9.26 0.11
CA GLY A 28 6.06 9.47 1.51
C GLY A 28 4.56 9.50 1.78
N LYS A 29 3.77 8.76 1.01
CA LYS A 29 2.33 8.58 1.24
C LYS A 29 2.04 7.13 1.61
N ALA A 30 1.12 6.91 2.54
CA ALA A 30 0.50 5.61 2.78
C ALA A 30 -1.01 5.75 2.84
N VAL A 31 -1.71 4.74 2.34
CA VAL A 31 -3.16 4.61 2.44
C VAL A 31 -3.45 3.26 3.06
N ALA A 32 -4.07 3.26 4.24
CA ALA A 32 -4.63 2.06 4.85
C ALA A 32 -6.09 1.93 4.42
N PHE A 33 -6.45 0.75 3.95
CA PHE A 33 -7.80 0.47 3.48
C PHE A 33 -8.21 -0.97 3.77
N GLN A 34 -9.51 -1.22 3.75
CA GLN A 34 -10.08 -2.54 3.91
C GLN A 34 -10.90 -2.91 2.67
N LEU A 35 -10.91 -4.19 2.32
CA LEU A 35 -11.83 -4.73 1.33
C LEU A 35 -13.06 -5.30 2.04
N ASP A 36 -14.25 -4.91 1.60
CA ASP A 36 -15.50 -5.54 2.02
C ASP A 36 -15.75 -6.86 1.25
N GLN A 37 -16.80 -7.62 1.60
CA GLN A 37 -17.18 -8.87 0.94
C GLN A 37 -17.41 -8.73 -0.57
N ASN A 38 -17.73 -7.52 -1.02
CA ASN A 38 -17.94 -7.16 -2.42
C ASN A 38 -16.70 -6.53 -3.08
N GLU A 39 -15.50 -6.72 -2.51
CA GLU A 39 -14.22 -6.16 -3.01
C GLU A 39 -14.18 -4.63 -3.08
N ASN A 40 -15.11 -3.95 -2.40
CA ASN A 40 -15.13 -2.50 -2.31
C ASN A 40 -14.04 -2.00 -1.36
N VAL A 41 -13.28 -1.01 -1.81
CA VAL A 41 -12.21 -0.38 -1.04
C VAL A 41 -12.79 0.65 -0.08
N ASN A 42 -12.64 0.40 1.22
CA ASN A 42 -12.96 1.34 2.29
C ASN A 42 -11.67 1.91 2.87
N ILE A 43 -11.40 3.19 2.64
CA ILE A 43 -10.19 3.84 3.16
C ILE A 43 -10.37 4.08 4.65
N VAL A 44 -9.49 3.47 5.45
CA VAL A 44 -9.47 3.59 6.92
C VAL A 44 -8.61 4.78 7.35
N GLY A 45 -7.55 5.07 6.60
CA GLY A 45 -6.69 6.20 6.91
C GLY A 45 -5.70 6.53 5.80
N ARG A 46 -5.24 7.78 5.79
CA ARG A 46 -4.18 8.27 4.91
C ARG A 46 -3.10 8.90 5.76
N GLN A 47 -1.85 8.60 5.45
CA GLN A 47 -0.70 9.23 6.05
C GLN A 47 0.18 9.83 4.96
N THR A 48 0.73 11.00 5.24
CA THR A 48 1.67 11.73 4.39
C THR A 48 2.91 12.06 5.21
N ASP A 49 4.00 12.43 4.55
CA ASP A 49 5.28 12.78 5.18
C ASP A 49 5.95 11.62 5.94
N ILE A 50 5.74 10.39 5.47
CA ILE A 50 6.34 9.19 6.06
C ILE A 50 7.53 8.68 5.25
N SER A 51 8.47 8.01 5.90
CA SER A 51 9.59 7.37 5.21
C SER A 51 9.18 5.99 4.68
N PHE A 52 9.15 5.82 3.35
CA PHE A 52 8.84 4.55 2.71
C PHE A 52 9.65 3.36 3.26
N LYS A 53 10.96 3.56 3.45
CA LYS A 53 11.84 2.48 3.94
C LYS A 53 11.54 2.14 5.39
N SER A 54 11.44 3.15 6.25
CA SER A 54 11.21 2.94 7.68
C SER A 54 9.81 2.39 7.93
N THR A 55 8.78 2.95 7.31
CA THR A 55 7.40 2.46 7.43
C THR A 55 7.27 1.05 6.88
N GLY A 56 7.86 0.75 5.72
CA GLY A 56 7.84 -0.61 5.16
C GLY A 56 8.49 -1.64 6.09
N LEU A 57 9.61 -1.29 6.74
CA LEU A 57 10.26 -2.16 7.73
C LEU A 57 9.42 -2.31 9.00
N SER A 58 8.85 -1.24 9.54
CA SER A 58 7.95 -1.30 10.70
C SER A 58 6.70 -2.13 10.41
N LEU A 59 6.16 -2.10 9.20
CA LEU A 59 5.03 -2.92 8.81
C LEU A 59 5.40 -4.41 8.83
N LEU A 60 6.56 -4.77 8.29
CA LEU A 60 7.05 -6.16 8.33
C LEU A 60 7.26 -6.64 9.77
N ASP A 61 7.82 -5.80 10.63
CA ASP A 61 8.02 -6.08 12.07
C ASP A 61 6.69 -6.26 12.81
N ASP A 62 5.69 -5.43 12.49
CA ASP A 62 4.31 -5.51 13.00
C ASP A 62 3.51 -6.70 12.41
N GLY A 63 4.13 -7.52 11.56
CA GLY A 63 3.55 -8.75 11.00
C GLY A 63 2.71 -8.54 9.74
N TRP A 64 2.80 -7.37 9.08
CA TRP A 64 2.24 -7.18 7.75
C TRP A 64 3.07 -7.92 6.71
N LYS A 65 2.40 -8.47 5.71
CA LYS A 65 3.05 -9.16 4.59
C LYS A 65 3.05 -8.27 3.37
N CYS A 66 4.21 -8.11 2.75
CA CYS A 66 4.29 -7.45 1.45
C CYS A 66 3.77 -8.42 0.37
N VAL A 67 2.67 -8.06 -0.29
CA VAL A 67 1.99 -8.92 -1.26
C VAL A 67 2.28 -8.52 -2.71
N GLY A 68 2.87 -7.34 -2.94
CA GLY A 68 3.28 -6.91 -4.27
C GLY A 68 3.33 -5.39 -4.43
N PRO A 69 3.31 -4.88 -5.67
CA PRO A 69 3.28 -3.43 -5.93
C PRO A 69 1.89 -2.80 -5.71
N GLY A 70 0.79 -3.56 -5.81
CA GLY A 70 -0.58 -3.05 -5.63
C GLY A 70 -1.00 -1.99 -6.63
N LEU A 71 -0.59 -2.13 -7.90
CA LEU A 71 -0.86 -1.14 -8.95
C LEU A 71 -2.35 -0.93 -9.21
N GLU A 72 -3.18 -1.94 -8.95
CA GLU A 72 -4.64 -1.85 -9.00
C GLU A 72 -5.23 -0.84 -8.01
N TYR A 73 -4.47 -0.47 -6.97
CA TYR A 73 -4.86 0.49 -5.94
C TYR A 73 -4.12 1.83 -6.05
N SER A 74 -3.33 2.06 -7.11
CA SER A 74 -2.59 3.31 -7.30
C SER A 74 -3.48 4.56 -7.30
N TRP A 75 -4.74 4.41 -7.74
CA TRP A 75 -5.75 5.48 -7.74
C TRP A 75 -6.10 5.97 -6.32
N LEU A 76 -5.75 5.25 -5.26
CA LEU A 76 -5.95 5.69 -3.88
C LEU A 76 -5.07 6.90 -3.48
N PHE A 77 -4.04 7.20 -4.27
CA PHE A 77 -3.14 8.33 -4.06
C PHE A 77 -3.48 9.58 -4.88
N GLU A 78 -4.44 9.47 -5.80
CA GLU A 78 -5.03 10.59 -6.55
C GLU A 78 -5.93 11.43 -5.63
#